data_AF-A0A535B957-F1
#
_entry.id   AF-A0A535B957-F1
#
_cell.length_a   1.000
_cell.length_b   1.000
_cell.length_c   1.000
_cell.angle_alpha   90.00
_cell.angle_beta   90.00
_cell.angle_gamma   90.00
#
_symmetry.space_group_name_H-M   'P 1'
#
loop_
_entity.id
_entity.type
_entity.pdbx_description
1 polymer ?
#
loop_
_entity_poly.entity_id
_entity_poly.type
_entity_poly.pdbx_seq_one_letter_code
_entity_poly.pdbx_strand_id
1 'polypeptide(L)'
;MRRIRGAHGAPSRALVMTRRRVLILGGGHAGVRCARELLEQRRSPDELDVTLVSRENVEVWHGLMPQIVSGVLQAQHVLIPLREILRGAAIYSREIETIDPVARRAVLSLGGESDEVTLEADYLVIALGSVTDLSRFPGLSEHALQTKTIGDFIHLRNHLIEMLEAASVTTDAAERQRRLT
;
A
#
# COMPACT_ATOMS: atom_id res chain seq x y z
N MET A 1 -71.35 10.73 23.56
CA MET A 1 -70.50 11.92 23.78
C MET A 1 -69.34 11.54 24.69
N ARG A 2 -68.17 11.16 24.14
CA ARG A 2 -66.93 10.93 24.92
C ARG A 2 -65.73 11.17 24.00
N ARG A 3 -65.05 12.30 24.22
CA ARG A 3 -63.84 12.72 23.49
C ARG A 3 -62.68 11.80 23.84
N ILE A 4 -61.97 11.26 22.83
CA ILE A 4 -60.65 10.66 23.01
C ILE A 4 -59.65 11.60 22.33
N ARG A 5 -58.72 12.08 23.15
CA ARG A 5 -57.68 13.06 22.84
C ARG A 5 -56.71 12.49 21.80
N GLY A 6 -56.33 13.32 20.83
CA GLY A 6 -55.27 13.03 19.87
C GLY A 6 -53.93 12.86 20.57
N ALA A 7 -53.29 11.72 20.31
CA ALA A 7 -51.87 11.52 20.56
C ALA A 7 -51.09 12.26 19.47
N HIS A 8 -50.59 13.46 19.78
CA HIS A 8 -49.47 14.04 19.06
C HIS A 8 -48.22 13.22 19.42
N GLY A 9 -47.95 12.18 18.65
CA GLY A 9 -46.66 11.51 18.67
C GLY A 9 -45.61 12.48 18.13
N ALA A 10 -44.70 12.91 19.00
CA ALA A 10 -43.52 13.66 18.60
C ALA A 10 -42.78 12.89 17.49
N PRO A 11 -42.20 13.57 16.48
CA PRO A 11 -41.40 12.89 15.48
C PRO A 11 -40.24 12.20 16.19
N SER A 12 -40.21 10.86 16.08
CA SER A 12 -39.05 10.05 16.44
C SER A 12 -37.86 10.63 15.69
N ARG A 13 -36.94 11.24 16.44
CA ARG A 13 -35.72 11.81 15.91
C ARG A 13 -34.90 10.63 15.40
N ALA A 14 -34.97 10.34 14.11
CA ALA A 14 -34.08 9.38 13.48
C ALA A 14 -32.66 9.80 13.87
N LEU A 15 -31.97 8.94 14.61
CA LEU A 15 -30.58 9.17 14.97
C LEU A 15 -29.82 9.23 13.65
N VAL A 16 -29.37 10.41 13.24
CA VAL A 16 -28.45 10.52 12.11
C VAL A 16 -27.17 9.83 12.57
N MET A 17 -27.03 8.56 12.22
CA MET A 17 -25.81 7.79 12.44
C MET A 17 -24.78 8.39 11.48
N THR A 18 -24.01 9.36 11.96
CA THR A 18 -22.85 9.85 11.23
C THR A 18 -21.85 8.71 11.12
N ARG A 19 -21.65 8.21 9.89
CA ARG A 19 -20.64 7.20 9.58
C ARG A 19 -19.28 7.67 10.08
N ARG A 20 -18.59 6.83 10.86
CA ARG A 20 -17.23 7.14 11.29
C ARG A 20 -16.28 6.95 10.12
N ARG A 21 -15.37 7.88 9.90
CA ARG A 21 -14.42 7.83 8.79
C ARG A 21 -13.05 7.41 9.30
N VAL A 22 -12.46 6.40 8.67
CA VAL A 22 -11.10 5.94 8.93
C VAL A 22 -10.27 6.14 7.67
N LEU A 23 -9.18 6.89 7.78
CA LEU A 23 -8.20 7.08 6.73
C LEU A 23 -6.95 6.27 7.06
N ILE A 24 -6.58 5.37 6.16
CA ILE A 24 -5.41 4.51 6.26
C ILE A 24 -4.41 4.91 5.18
N LEU A 25 -3.21 5.29 5.60
CA LEU A 25 -2.13 5.72 4.72
C LEU A 25 -1.12 4.58 4.57
N GLY A 26 -1.10 3.92 3.42
CA GLY A 26 -0.22 2.82 3.06
C GLY A 26 -0.97 1.52 2.76
N GLY A 27 -0.79 1.01 1.54
CA GLY A 27 -1.35 -0.27 1.06
C GLY A 27 -0.45 -1.49 1.32
N GLY A 28 0.49 -1.37 2.26
CA GLY A 28 1.30 -2.50 2.70
C GLY A 28 0.59 -3.39 3.72
N HIS A 29 1.29 -4.41 4.19
CA HIS A 29 0.75 -5.45 5.07
C HIS A 29 -0.04 -4.92 6.28
N ALA A 30 0.52 -3.96 7.01
CA ALA A 30 -0.12 -3.40 8.19
C ALA A 30 -1.42 -2.64 7.86
N GLY A 31 -1.40 -1.80 6.82
CA GLY A 31 -2.56 -1.02 6.40
C GLY A 31 -3.68 -1.89 5.85
N VAL A 32 -3.33 -2.89 5.03
CA VAL A 32 -4.29 -3.86 4.50
C VAL A 32 -4.90 -4.71 5.60
N ARG A 33 -4.09 -5.20 6.54
CA ARG A 33 -4.60 -6.01 7.66
C ARG A 33 -5.55 -5.20 8.53
N CYS A 34 -5.19 -3.94 8.84
CA CYS A 34 -6.05 -3.01 9.58
C CYS A 34 -7.37 -2.76 8.85
N ALA A 35 -7.31 -2.43 7.56
CA ALA A 35 -8.50 -2.20 6.74
C ALA A 35 -9.42 -3.43 6.74
N ARG A 36 -8.86 -4.62 6.50
CA ARG A 36 -9.62 -5.87 6.47
C ARG A 36 -10.33 -6.14 7.80
N GLU A 37 -9.63 -6.03 8.92
CA GLU A 37 -10.24 -6.22 10.25
C GLU A 37 -11.37 -5.23 10.53
N LEU A 38 -11.19 -3.95 10.17
CA LEU A 38 -12.25 -2.94 10.32
C LEU A 38 -13.48 -3.25 9.46
N LEU A 39 -13.28 -3.74 8.24
CA LEU A 39 -14.35 -4.14 7.33
C LEU A 39 -15.07 -5.42 7.80
N GLU A 40 -14.37 -6.36 8.43
CA GLU A 40 -14.91 -7.61 8.96
C GLU A 40 -15.68 -7.40 10.28
N GLN A 41 -15.23 -6.46 11.11
CA GLN A 41 -15.84 -6.19 12.43
C GLN A 41 -17.02 -5.22 12.39
N ARG A 42 -17.19 -4.42 11.32
CA ARG A 42 -18.35 -3.52 11.19
C ARG A 42 -19.64 -4.31 11.01
N ARG A 43 -20.73 -3.85 11.64
CA ARG A 43 -22.05 -4.49 11.57
C ARG A 43 -22.82 -4.11 10.30
N SER A 44 -22.54 -2.92 9.77
CA SER A 44 -23.18 -2.39 8.56
C SER A 44 -22.22 -1.48 7.79
N PRO A 45 -22.35 -1.35 6.45
CA PRO A 45 -21.68 -0.31 5.66
C PRO A 45 -21.97 1.12 6.16
N ASP A 46 -23.09 1.32 6.86
CA ASP A 46 -23.48 2.62 7.44
C ASP A 46 -22.83 2.94 8.80
N GLU A 47 -21.97 2.06 9.31
CA GLU A 47 -21.28 2.28 10.58
C GLU A 47 -19.90 2.95 10.38
N LEU A 48 -19.17 2.53 9.35
CA LEU A 48 -17.76 2.81 9.17
C LEU A 48 -17.38 2.92 7.70
N ASP A 49 -16.92 4.11 7.30
CA ASP A 49 -16.31 4.36 5.99
C ASP A 49 -14.79 4.21 6.12
N VAL A 50 -14.24 3.17 5.48
CA VAL A 50 -12.80 2.90 5.44
C VAL A 50 -12.24 3.40 4.13
N THR A 51 -11.26 4.29 4.20
CA THR A 51 -10.50 4.78 3.05
C THR A 51 -9.04 4.37 3.19
N LEU A 52 -8.49 3.74 2.16
CA LEU A 52 -7.08 3.41 2.07
C LEU A 52 -6.44 4.16 0.91
N VAL A 53 -5.32 4.82 1.20
CA VAL A 53 -4.50 5.52 0.22
C VAL A 53 -3.17 4.81 0.09
N SER A 54 -2.75 4.55 -1.13
CA SER A 54 -1.46 3.92 -1.44
C SER A 54 -1.00 4.40 -2.81
N ARG A 55 0.31 4.51 -3.05
CA ARG A 55 0.80 4.78 -4.42
C ARG A 55 0.37 3.66 -5.37
N GLU A 56 0.55 2.42 -4.92
CA GLU A 56 0.24 1.21 -5.67
C GLU A 56 -1.13 0.63 -5.27
N ASN A 57 -1.88 0.13 -6.24
CA ASN A 57 -3.16 -0.56 -6.03
C ASN A 57 -2.99 -2.08 -5.73
N VAL A 58 -1.87 -2.46 -5.14
CA VAL A 58 -1.51 -3.84 -4.79
C VAL A 58 -0.81 -3.89 -3.43
N GLU A 59 -1.07 -4.93 -2.65
CA GLU A 59 -0.14 -5.40 -1.61
C GLU A 59 0.89 -6.33 -2.27
N VAL A 60 2.12 -6.33 -1.76
CA VAL A 60 3.19 -7.22 -2.23
C VAL A 60 3.51 -8.25 -1.17
N TRP A 61 3.50 -9.54 -1.54
CA TRP A 61 3.96 -10.60 -0.66
C TRP A 61 5.49 -10.70 -0.65
N HIS A 62 6.11 -9.91 0.23
CA HIS A 62 7.57 -9.79 0.31
C HIS A 62 8.31 -11.12 0.55
N GLY A 63 7.72 -12.07 1.27
CA GLY A 63 8.35 -13.37 1.57
C GLY A 63 8.63 -14.25 0.35
N LEU A 64 7.93 -14.03 -0.77
CA LEU A 64 8.11 -14.80 -2.01
C LEU A 64 8.96 -14.07 -3.06
N MET A 65 9.34 -12.82 -2.83
CA MET A 65 10.12 -12.04 -3.80
C MET A 65 11.47 -12.69 -4.19
N PRO A 66 12.22 -13.39 -3.31
CA PRO A 66 13.43 -14.10 -3.72
C PRO A 66 13.21 -15.13 -4.83
N GLN A 67 12.00 -15.69 -4.95
CA GLN A 67 11.66 -16.64 -6.03
C GLN A 67 11.54 -15.98 -7.41
N ILE A 68 11.43 -14.65 -7.46
CA ILE A 68 11.50 -13.89 -8.71
C ILE A 68 12.91 -14.03 -9.29
N VAL A 69 13.94 -13.92 -8.45
CA VAL A 69 15.35 -13.97 -8.88
C VAL A 69 15.71 -15.34 -9.44
N SER A 70 15.27 -16.42 -8.79
CA SER A 70 15.46 -17.79 -9.30
C SER A 70 14.65 -18.09 -10.57
N GLY A 71 13.67 -17.24 -10.92
CA GLY A 71 12.76 -17.47 -12.05
C GLY A 71 11.65 -18.49 -11.77
N VAL A 72 11.54 -19.00 -10.54
CA VAL A 72 10.46 -19.93 -10.13
C VAL A 72 9.11 -19.21 -10.12
N LEU A 73 9.09 -17.92 -9.77
CA LEU A 73 7.89 -17.09 -9.81
C LEU A 73 8.08 -15.88 -10.72
N GLN A 74 7.01 -15.49 -11.40
CA GLN A 74 6.92 -14.19 -12.06
C GLN A 74 6.48 -13.12 -11.06
N ALA A 75 6.87 -11.87 -11.28
CA ALA A 75 6.53 -10.74 -10.41
C ALA A 75 5.02 -10.60 -10.12
N GLN A 76 4.17 -10.90 -11.10
CA GLN A 76 2.71 -10.85 -10.93
C GLN A 76 2.18 -11.82 -9.87
N HIS A 77 2.88 -12.95 -9.61
CA HIS A 77 2.42 -13.95 -8.64
C HIS A 77 2.55 -13.49 -7.18
N VAL A 78 3.29 -12.41 -6.90
CA VAL A 78 3.43 -11.85 -5.55
C VAL A 78 2.54 -10.63 -5.32
N LEU A 79 1.75 -10.24 -6.32
CA LEU A 79 0.83 -9.09 -6.25
C LEU A 79 -0.55 -9.51 -5.76
N ILE A 80 -1.08 -8.77 -4.80
CA ILE A 80 -2.41 -8.98 -4.23
C ILE A 80 -3.24 -7.71 -4.47
N PRO A 81 -4.22 -7.72 -5.42
CA PRO A 81 -4.97 -6.51 -5.78
C PRO A 81 -5.81 -5.98 -4.61
N LEU A 82 -5.56 -4.74 -4.18
CA LEU A 82 -6.22 -4.17 -3.00
C LEU A 82 -7.74 -4.11 -3.14
N ARG A 83 -8.24 -3.78 -4.34
CA ARG A 83 -9.68 -3.72 -4.64
C ARG A 83 -10.38 -5.07 -4.56
N GLU A 84 -9.63 -6.16 -4.74
CA GLU A 84 -10.18 -7.51 -4.63
C GLU A 84 -10.32 -7.94 -3.18
N ILE A 85 -9.30 -7.67 -2.36
CA ILE A 85 -9.23 -8.13 -0.96
C ILE A 85 -9.87 -7.17 0.04
N LEU A 86 -10.07 -5.91 -0.31
CA LEU A 86 -10.68 -4.87 0.55
C LEU A 86 -12.02 -4.38 -0.02
N ARG A 87 -12.91 -5.31 -0.36
CA ARG A 87 -14.25 -4.97 -0.87
C ARG A 87 -15.02 -4.15 0.17
N GLY A 88 -15.48 -2.97 -0.24
CA GLY A 88 -16.22 -2.05 0.62
C GLY A 88 -15.35 -1.06 1.41
N ALA A 89 -14.05 -0.97 1.10
CA ALA A 89 -13.24 0.23 1.36
C ALA A 89 -13.10 1.08 0.09
N ALA A 90 -12.97 2.40 0.26
CA ALA A 90 -12.54 3.30 -0.80
C ALA A 90 -11.02 3.22 -0.96
N ILE A 91 -10.54 3.03 -2.19
CA ILE A 91 -9.10 2.92 -2.48
C ILE A 91 -8.67 4.04 -3.42
N TYR A 92 -7.73 4.85 -2.95
CA TYR A 92 -7.07 5.90 -3.72
C TYR A 92 -5.64 5.45 -4.07
N SER A 93 -5.38 5.24 -5.36
CA SER A 93 -4.04 4.92 -5.87
C SER A 93 -3.31 6.22 -6.19
N ARG A 94 -2.77 6.90 -5.17
CA ARG A 94 -2.15 8.23 -5.27
C ARG A 94 -0.97 8.36 -4.32
N GLU A 95 -0.03 9.23 -4.69
CA GLU A 95 1.03 9.68 -3.79
C GLU A 95 0.44 10.58 -2.70
N ILE A 96 0.95 10.42 -1.48
CA ILE A 96 0.59 11.27 -0.34
C ILE A 96 1.70 12.31 -0.21
N GLU A 97 1.36 13.57 -0.38
CA GLU A 97 2.33 14.67 -0.39
C GLU A 97 2.57 15.19 1.02
N THR A 98 1.48 15.38 1.79
CA THR A 98 1.56 15.87 3.17
C THR A 98 0.59 15.12 4.08
N ILE A 99 0.96 15.03 5.36
CA ILE A 99 0.18 14.40 6.41
C ILE A 99 0.17 15.35 7.60
N ASP A 100 -1.02 15.69 8.08
CA ASP A 100 -1.23 16.35 9.36
C ASP A 100 -1.85 15.35 10.35
N PRO A 101 -1.06 14.76 11.27
CA PRO A 101 -1.56 13.79 12.23
C PRO A 101 -2.51 14.40 13.27
N VAL A 102 -2.37 15.69 13.56
CA VAL A 102 -3.19 16.38 14.57
C VAL A 102 -4.58 16.65 14.00
N ALA A 103 -4.65 17.17 12.78
CA ALA A 103 -5.90 17.39 12.06
C ALA A 103 -6.48 16.11 11.42
N ARG A 104 -5.73 15.00 11.46
CA ARG A 104 -6.11 13.70 10.85
C ARG A 104 -6.41 13.81 9.37
N ARG A 105 -5.48 14.49 8.67
CA ARG A 105 -5.64 14.92 7.29
C ARG A 105 -4.46 14.48 6.44
N ALA A 106 -4.73 14.14 5.19
CA ALA A 106 -3.70 13.86 4.19
C ALA A 106 -4.03 14.58 2.88
N VAL A 107 -3.00 15.05 2.19
CA VAL A 107 -3.10 15.66 0.86
C VAL A 107 -2.54 14.69 -0.16
N LEU A 108 -3.32 14.46 -1.22
CA LEU A 108 -3.00 13.54 -2.29
C LEU A 108 -2.71 14.30 -3.59
N SER A 109 -1.71 13.83 -4.33
CA SER A 109 -1.41 14.34 -5.66
C SER A 109 -2.51 13.98 -6.66
N LEU A 110 -2.93 14.89 -7.55
CA LEU A 110 -3.80 14.54 -8.71
C LEU A 110 -3.04 14.41 -10.03
N GLY A 111 -1.72 14.62 -10.05
CA GLY A 111 -0.90 14.49 -11.26
C GLY A 111 -0.92 15.72 -12.19
N GLY A 112 -1.34 16.88 -11.67
CA GLY A 112 -1.21 18.20 -12.31
C GLY A 112 -0.73 19.23 -11.28
N GLU A 113 -0.11 20.34 -11.72
CA GLU A 113 0.62 21.30 -10.86
C GLU A 113 -0.23 22.02 -9.78
N SER A 114 -1.56 21.90 -9.79
CA SER A 114 -2.42 22.72 -8.92
C SER A 114 -3.67 22.04 -8.35
N ASP A 115 -3.93 20.78 -8.69
CA ASP A 115 -5.08 20.07 -8.14
C ASP A 115 -4.62 19.10 -7.04
N GLU A 116 -4.99 19.40 -5.81
CA GLU A 116 -4.74 18.56 -4.64
C GLU A 116 -6.07 18.01 -4.11
N VAL A 117 -6.09 16.74 -3.68
CA VAL A 117 -7.23 16.19 -2.92
C VAL A 117 -6.86 16.12 -1.46
N THR A 118 -7.61 16.86 -0.65
CA THR A 118 -7.50 16.77 0.80
C THR A 118 -8.51 15.76 1.34
N LEU A 119 -8.02 14.76 2.07
CA LEU A 119 -8.84 13.80 2.79
C LEU A 119 -8.74 14.03 4.30
N GLU A 120 -9.89 14.11 4.96
CA GLU A 120 -10.02 14.24 6.42
C GLU A 120 -10.81 13.07 6.99
N ALA A 121 -10.41 12.60 8.17
CA ALA A 121 -11.07 11.49 8.82
C ALA A 121 -11.13 11.65 10.33
N ASP A 122 -12.03 10.88 10.95
CA ASP A 122 -12.16 10.87 12.40
C ASP A 122 -11.05 10.04 13.03
N TYR A 123 -10.50 9.06 12.30
CA TYR A 123 -9.33 8.28 12.69
C TYR A 123 -8.32 8.23 11.54
N LEU A 124 -7.04 8.36 11.90
CA LEU A 124 -5.91 8.27 10.98
C LEU A 124 -5.02 7.10 11.37
N VAL A 125 -4.72 6.22 10.41
CA VAL A 125 -3.77 5.11 10.56
C VAL A 125 -2.61 5.36 9.61
N ILE A 126 -1.40 5.48 10.13
CA ILE A 126 -0.19 5.69 9.33
C ILE A 126 0.56 4.35 9.23
N ALA A 127 0.57 3.76 8.04
CA ALA A 127 1.12 2.44 7.72
C ALA A 127 1.98 2.46 6.44
N LEU A 128 2.75 3.54 6.25
CA LEU A 128 3.54 3.82 5.03
C LEU A 128 4.74 2.88 4.81
N GLY A 129 5.08 2.06 5.80
CA GLY A 129 6.23 1.15 5.73
C GLY A 129 7.57 1.88 5.96
N SER A 130 8.60 1.44 5.25
CA SER A 130 9.96 1.95 5.41
C SER A 130 10.69 2.03 4.06
N VAL A 131 11.71 2.87 4.03
CA VAL A 131 12.65 3.02 2.90
C VAL A 131 14.04 2.54 3.30
N THR A 132 14.83 2.13 2.31
CA THR A 132 16.23 1.73 2.53
C THR A 132 17.12 2.97 2.56
N ASP A 133 17.80 3.20 3.68
CA ASP A 133 18.76 4.29 3.84
C ASP A 133 20.18 3.82 3.46
N LEU A 134 20.57 4.11 2.22
CA LEU A 134 21.89 3.76 1.69
C LEU A 134 23.00 4.70 2.18
N SER A 135 22.66 5.89 2.70
CA SER A 135 23.64 6.90 3.09
C SER A 135 24.50 6.49 4.29
N ARG A 136 24.02 5.52 5.07
CA ARG A 136 24.70 5.00 6.25
C ARG A 136 26.00 4.27 5.96
N PHE A 137 26.18 3.76 4.73
CA PHE A 137 27.32 2.93 4.36
C PHE A 137 27.95 3.45 3.07
N PRO A 138 29.08 4.18 3.15
CA PRO A 138 29.79 4.67 1.97
C PRO A 138 30.11 3.54 0.99
N GLY A 139 29.90 3.78 -0.32
CA GLY A 139 30.09 2.80 -1.39
C GLY A 139 28.92 1.83 -1.60
N LEU A 140 27.94 1.75 -0.68
CA LEU A 140 26.83 0.80 -0.82
C LEU A 140 25.91 1.15 -1.99
N SER A 141 25.63 2.43 -2.21
CA SER A 141 24.84 2.89 -3.36
C SER A 141 25.50 2.64 -4.72
N GLU A 142 26.82 2.49 -4.74
CA GLU A 142 27.61 2.30 -5.97
C GLU A 142 27.82 0.81 -6.29
N HIS A 143 27.83 -0.04 -5.27
CA HIS A 143 28.25 -1.44 -5.41
C HIS A 143 27.18 -2.48 -5.03
N ALA A 144 26.10 -2.11 -4.35
CA ALA A 144 25.07 -3.05 -3.94
C ALA A 144 23.79 -2.93 -4.75
N LEU A 145 23.14 -4.07 -4.95
CA LEU A 145 21.80 -4.16 -5.51
C LEU A 145 20.78 -4.18 -4.36
N GLN A 146 19.76 -3.34 -4.46
CA GLN A 146 18.67 -3.34 -3.49
C GLN A 146 17.79 -4.59 -3.63
N THR A 147 17.00 -4.88 -2.59
CA THR A 147 16.07 -6.02 -2.54
C THR A 147 14.78 -5.65 -1.79
N LYS A 148 14.29 -4.41 -1.95
CA LYS A 148 13.10 -3.89 -1.25
C LYS A 148 11.86 -3.97 -2.12
N THR A 149 11.98 -3.58 -3.39
CA THR A 149 10.87 -3.45 -4.34
C THR A 149 10.89 -4.56 -5.37
N ILE A 150 9.76 -4.79 -6.06
CA ILE A 150 9.69 -5.77 -7.15
C ILE A 150 10.69 -5.41 -8.26
N GLY A 151 10.83 -4.12 -8.55
CA GLY A 151 11.82 -3.62 -9.51
C GLY A 151 13.23 -4.04 -9.13
N ASP A 152 13.56 -4.00 -7.83
CA ASP A 152 14.87 -4.39 -7.35
C ASP A 152 15.16 -5.88 -7.60
N PHE A 153 14.18 -6.77 -7.35
CA PHE A 153 14.36 -8.21 -7.60
C PHE A 153 14.40 -8.54 -9.11
N ILE A 154 13.66 -7.82 -9.94
CA ILE A 154 13.76 -7.95 -11.41
C ILE A 154 15.16 -7.51 -11.86
N HIS A 155 15.65 -6.38 -11.36
CA HIS A 155 16.98 -5.88 -11.67
C HIS A 155 18.07 -6.85 -11.24
N LEU A 156 17.98 -7.38 -10.01
CA LEU A 156 18.90 -8.40 -9.50
C LEU A 156 18.93 -9.67 -10.38
N ARG A 157 17.76 -10.15 -10.81
CA ARG A 157 17.68 -11.28 -11.74
C ARG A 157 18.40 -11.01 -13.05
N ASN A 158 18.13 -9.85 -13.66
CA ASN A 158 18.71 -9.49 -14.94
C ASN A 158 20.23 -9.34 -14.82
N HIS A 159 20.71 -8.71 -13.74
CA HIS A 159 22.13 -8.58 -13.46
C HIS A 159 22.81 -9.96 -13.35
N LEU A 160 22.21 -10.91 -12.64
CA LEU A 160 22.77 -12.28 -12.54
C LEU A 160 22.84 -12.97 -13.91
N ILE A 161 21.79 -12.85 -14.73
CA ILE A 161 21.79 -13.43 -16.08
C ILE A 161 22.88 -12.78 -16.94
N GLU A 162 23.00 -11.45 -16.91
CA GLU A 162 24.04 -10.72 -17.64
C GLU A 162 25.46 -11.16 -17.25
N MET A 163 25.71 -11.39 -15.96
CA MET A 163 27.01 -11.88 -15.49
C MET A 163 27.31 -13.30 -16.02
N LEU A 164 26.31 -14.19 -16.02
CA LEU A 164 26.46 -15.55 -16.56
C LEU A 164 26.69 -15.54 -18.08
N GLU A 165 25.92 -14.75 -18.82
CA GLU A 165 26.09 -14.59 -20.26
C GLU A 165 27.47 -14.05 -20.60
N ALA A 166 27.93 -13.01 -19.90
CA ALA A 166 29.27 -12.45 -20.08
C ALA A 166 30.38 -13.46 -19.73
N ALA A 167 30.20 -14.26 -18.66
CA ALA A 167 31.14 -15.31 -18.31
C ALA A 167 31.24 -16.40 -19.40
N SER A 168 30.12 -16.74 -20.05
CA SER A 168 30.08 -17.81 -21.07
C SER A 168 30.96 -17.53 -22.29
N VAL A 169 31.10 -16.26 -22.67
CA VAL A 169 31.92 -15.82 -23.82
C VAL A 169 33.33 -15.35 -23.44
N THR A 170 33.62 -15.23 -22.14
CA THR A 170 34.93 -14.76 -21.67
C THR A 170 35.99 -15.85 -21.81
N THR A 171 37.04 -15.59 -22.58
CA THR A 171 38.12 -16.56 -22.84
C THR A 171 39.17 -16.62 -21.72
N ASP A 172 39.46 -15.50 -21.04
CA ASP A 172 40.37 -15.46 -19.90
C ASP A 172 39.77 -16.18 -18.67
N ALA A 173 40.52 -17.14 -18.12
CA ALA A 173 40.04 -17.97 -17.03
C ALA A 173 39.86 -17.19 -15.71
N ALA A 174 40.76 -16.24 -15.42
CA ALA A 174 40.68 -15.44 -14.20
C ALA A 174 39.47 -14.49 -14.23
N GLU A 175 39.27 -13.83 -15.37
CA GLU A 175 38.16 -12.90 -15.60
C GLU A 175 36.80 -13.62 -15.74
N ARG A 176 36.78 -14.86 -16.24
CA ARG A 176 35.60 -15.73 -16.18
C ARG A 176 35.26 -16.07 -14.74
N GLN A 177 36.23 -16.50 -13.94
CA GLN A 177 36.02 -16.86 -12.53
C GLN A 177 35.48 -15.67 -11.73
N ARG A 178 36.00 -14.45 -11.96
CA ARG A 178 35.51 -13.22 -11.33
C ARG A 178 34.04 -12.93 -11.62
N ARG A 179 33.53 -13.26 -12.80
CA ARG A 179 32.10 -13.07 -13.13
C ARG A 179 31.17 -14.12 -12.53
N LEU A 180 31.70 -15.25 -12.06
CA LEU A 180 30.93 -16.36 -11.49
C LEU A 180 30.84 -16.30 -9.96
N THR A 181 31.42 -15.28 -9.33
CA THR A 181 31.53 -15.10 -7.87
C THR A 181 31.10 -13.70 -7.49
#